data_AF-A0A3Q7GFJ0-F1
#
_entry.id   AF-A0A3Q7GFJ0-F1
#
_cell.length_a   1.000
_cell.length_b   1.000
_cell.length_c   1.000
_cell.angle_alpha   90.00
_cell.angle_beta   90.00
_cell.angle_gamma   90.00
#
_symmetry.space_group_name_H-M   'P 1'
#
loop_
_entity.id
_entity.type
_entity.pdbx_description
1 polymer ?
#
loop_
_entity_poly.entity_id
_entity_poly.type
_entity_poly.pdbx_seq_one_letter_code
_entity_poly.pdbx_strand_id
1 'polypeptide(L)'
;MGCIVLLREYIDQFSRCLYDEYKQHGIDVQCQVPLYVKTKMTSRVASIEKSSLFSPTPEKYAKAGVAQIGYGWRSMPYWPHSIQWWFASLLPQSLLDAWRLSIALNRRIKT
;
A
#
# COMPACT_ATOMS: atom_id res chain seq x y z
N MET A 1 8.51 -13.60 1.89
CA MET A 1 8.26 -12.41 1.04
C MET A 1 7.30 -12.70 -0.12
N GLY A 2 7.45 -13.80 -0.87
CA GLY A 2 6.48 -14.18 -1.93
C GLY A 2 5.04 -14.32 -1.44
N CYS A 3 4.83 -14.99 -0.31
CA CYS A 3 3.49 -15.11 0.31
C CYS A 3 2.83 -13.76 0.64
N ILE A 4 3.60 -12.75 1.08
CA ILE A 4 3.06 -11.41 1.36
C ILE A 4 2.58 -10.72 0.08
N VAL A 5 3.30 -10.88 -1.03
CA VAL A 5 2.89 -10.28 -2.32
C VAL A 5 1.62 -10.94 -2.83
N LEU A 6 1.57 -12.28 -2.79
CA LEU A 6 0.38 -13.04 -3.20
C LEU A 6 -0.84 -12.72 -2.34
N LEU A 7 -0.66 -12.64 -1.01
CA LEU A 7 -1.74 -12.29 -0.10
C LEU A 7 -2.26 -10.87 -0.36
N ARG A 8 -1.38 -9.92 -0.69
CA ARG A 8 -1.80 -8.55 -1.04
C ARG A 8 -2.65 -8.52 -2.30
N GLU A 9 -2.24 -9.23 -3.35
CA GLU A 9 -3.03 -9.31 -4.59
C GLU A 9 -4.36 -10.02 -4.37
N TYR A 10 -4.35 -11.12 -3.59
CA TYR A 10 -5.56 -11.82 -3.20
C TYR A 10 -6.54 -10.90 -2.45
N ILE A 11 -6.07 -10.14 -1.46
CA ILE A 11 -6.89 -9.19 -0.70
C ILE A 11 -7.44 -8.10 -1.61
N ASP A 12 -6.65 -7.57 -2.55
CA ASP A 12 -7.09 -6.53 -3.50
C ASP A 12 -8.25 -7.03 -4.37
N GLN A 13 -8.11 -8.22 -4.98
CA GLN A 13 -9.18 -8.83 -5.77
C GLN A 13 -10.40 -9.20 -4.93
N PHE A 14 -10.19 -9.77 -3.73
CA PHE A 14 -11.27 -10.13 -2.82
C PHE A 14 -12.08 -8.89 -2.39
N SER A 15 -11.41 -7.81 -1.99
CA SER A 15 -12.06 -6.55 -1.63
C SER A 15 -12.83 -5.94 -2.80
N ARG A 16 -12.32 -6.06 -4.04
CA ARG A 16 -13.05 -5.61 -5.23
C ARG A 16 -14.36 -6.36 -5.42
N CYS A 17 -14.33 -7.69 -5.33
CA CYS A 17 -15.54 -8.51 -5.45
C CYS A 17 -16.59 -8.12 -4.39
N LEU A 18 -16.16 -7.95 -3.14
CA LEU A 18 -17.04 -7.51 -2.06
C LEU A 18 -17.63 -6.12 -2.31
N TYR A 19 -16.82 -5.17 -2.79
CA TYR A 19 -17.33 -3.84 -3.12
C TYR A 19 -18.45 -3.91 -4.17
N ASP A 20 -18.25 -4.66 -5.25
CA ASP A 20 -19.26 -4.76 -6.31
C ASP A 20 -20.55 -5.47 -5.84
N GLU A 21 -20.44 -6.50 -4.98
CA GLU A 21 -21.58 -7.25 -4.43
C GLU A 21 -22.40 -6.44 -3.42
N TYR A 22 -21.72 -5.69 -2.55
CA TYR A 22 -22.33 -4.99 -1.42
C TYR A 22 -22.67 -3.53 -1.70
N LYS A 23 -22.16 -2.95 -2.80
CA LYS A 23 -22.49 -1.57 -3.21
C LYS A 23 -23.99 -1.36 -3.40
N GLN A 24 -24.70 -2.34 -3.96
CA GLN A 24 -26.16 -2.26 -4.13
C GLN A 24 -26.93 -2.27 -2.79
N HIS A 25 -26.29 -2.76 -1.72
CA HIS A 25 -26.83 -2.80 -0.36
C HIS A 25 -26.44 -1.56 0.46
N GLY A 26 -25.80 -0.56 -0.15
CA GLY A 26 -25.34 0.65 0.53
C GLY A 26 -24.13 0.43 1.44
N ILE A 27 -23.43 -0.71 1.33
CA ILE A 27 -22.23 -1.01 2.09
C ILE A 27 -21.01 -0.76 1.19
N ASP A 28 -20.14 0.15 1.62
CA ASP A 28 -18.88 0.45 0.93
C ASP A 28 -17.72 -0.35 1.52
N VAL A 29 -17.09 -1.19 0.69
CA VAL A 29 -15.92 -1.98 1.05
C VAL A 29 -14.69 -1.39 0.38
N GLN A 30 -13.74 -0.92 1.18
CA GLN A 30 -12.52 -0.27 0.69
C GLN A 30 -11.25 -1.02 1.11
N CYS A 31 -10.38 -1.28 0.13
CA CYS A 31 -9.01 -1.74 0.32
C CYS A 31 -8.05 -0.54 0.29
N GLN A 32 -7.39 -0.28 1.42
CA GLN A 32 -6.35 0.74 1.48
C GLN A 32 -4.98 0.11 1.24
N VAL A 33 -4.26 0.63 0.26
CA VAL A 33 -2.92 0.14 -0.10
C VAL A 33 -1.87 1.16 0.34
N PRO A 34 -1.39 1.07 1.60
CA PRO A 34 -0.30 1.93 2.06
C PRO A 34 1.02 1.58 1.36
N LEU A 35 1.79 2.62 1.00
CA LEU A 35 3.25 2.49 0.85
C LEU A 35 3.89 2.53 2.26
N TYR A 36 5.16 2.93 2.37
CA TYR A 36 5.82 2.96 3.69
C TYR A 36 5.13 3.97 4.62
N VAL A 37 4.80 3.50 5.82
CA VAL A 37 4.30 4.31 6.94
C VAL A 37 5.16 3.98 8.14
N LYS A 38 5.58 4.99 8.93
CA LYS A 38 6.45 4.80 10.09
C LYS A 38 5.72 4.01 11.20
N THR A 39 5.82 2.69 11.16
CA THR A 39 5.28 1.77 12.16
C THR A 39 6.40 0.97 12.81
N LYS A 40 6.12 0.32 13.94
CA LYS A 40 7.07 -0.63 14.56
C LYS A 40 7.45 -1.76 13.57
N MET A 41 6.52 -2.17 12.71
CA MET A 41 6.75 -3.18 11.67
C MET A 41 7.76 -2.69 10.63
N THR A 42 7.58 -1.50 10.07
CA THR A 42 8.49 -0.96 9.04
C THR A 42 9.84 -0.53 9.61
N SER A 43 9.90 -0.12 10.87
CA SER A 43 11.16 0.14 11.56
C SER A 43 12.01 -1.13 11.67
N ARG A 44 11.39 -2.27 12.01
CA ARG A 44 12.08 -3.57 12.09
C ARG A 44 12.45 -4.15 10.72
N VAL A 45 11.53 -4.11 9.76
CA VAL A 45 11.70 -4.83 8.46
C VAL A 45 12.41 -3.99 7.40
N ALA A 46 12.34 -2.65 7.49
CA ALA A 46 12.87 -1.75 6.48
C ALA A 46 13.80 -0.66 7.04
N SER A 47 14.13 -0.70 8.34
CA SER A 47 14.98 0.30 9.02
C SER A 47 14.49 1.73 8.82
N ILE A 48 13.16 1.91 8.72
CA ILE A 48 12.52 3.22 8.57
C ILE A 48 12.28 3.80 9.96
N GLU A 49 13.22 4.62 10.43
CA GLU A 49 13.17 5.22 11.77
C GLU A 49 12.66 6.67 11.76
N LYS A 50 12.95 7.41 10.68
CA LYS A 50 12.58 8.82 10.52
C LYS A 50 11.34 8.95 9.66
N SER A 51 10.39 9.78 10.11
CA SER A 51 9.28 10.20 9.27
C SER A 51 9.80 11.11 8.17
N SER A 52 9.36 10.90 6.94
CA SER A 52 9.70 11.72 5.78
C SER A 52 8.44 12.03 4.98
N LEU A 53 8.56 12.85 3.93
CA LEU A 53 7.44 13.16 3.04
C LEU A 53 6.81 11.89 2.43
N PHE A 54 7.60 10.85 2.15
CA PHE A 54 7.13 9.59 1.59
C PHE A 54 6.91 8.48 2.64
N SER A 55 7.23 8.75 3.90
CA SER A 55 7.00 7.85 5.03
C SER A 55 6.30 8.61 6.16
N PRO A 56 4.99 8.85 6.06
CA PRO A 56 4.22 9.58 7.07
C PRO A 56 4.20 8.83 8.41
N THR A 57 3.81 9.55 9.46
CA THR A 57 3.48 8.90 10.74
C THR A 57 2.13 8.18 10.64
N PRO A 58 1.86 7.19 11.51
CA PRO A 58 0.59 6.46 11.51
C PRO A 58 -0.62 7.38 11.69
N GLU A 59 -0.50 8.42 12.50
CA GLU A 59 -1.60 9.36 12.79
C GLU A 59 -1.94 10.19 11.55
N LYS A 60 -0.92 10.65 10.80
CA LYS A 60 -1.13 11.37 9.53
C LYS A 60 -1.77 10.46 8.49
N TYR A 61 -1.30 9.20 8.39
CA TYR A 61 -1.86 8.24 7.47
C TYR A 61 -3.31 7.88 7.83
N ALA A 62 -3.61 7.65 9.11
CA ALA A 62 -4.97 7.36 9.59
C ALA A 62 -5.93 8.51 9.32
N LYS A 63 -5.52 9.77 9.58
CA LYS A 63 -6.33 10.95 9.25
C LYS A 63 -6.66 11.03 7.76
N ALA A 64 -5.68 10.73 6.91
CA ALA A 64 -5.88 10.70 5.47
C ALA A 64 -6.78 9.52 5.05
N GLY A 65 -6.65 8.36 5.70
CA GLY A 65 -7.47 7.18 5.49
C GLY A 65 -8.95 7.42 5.77
N VAL A 66 -9.26 8.06 6.89
CA VAL A 66 -10.65 8.41 7.25
C VAL A 66 -11.25 9.40 6.24
N ALA A 67 -10.46 10.38 5.78
CA ALA A 67 -10.92 11.36 4.80
C ALA A 67 -11.20 10.76 3.40
N GLN A 68 -10.78 9.54 3.14
CA GLN A 68 -10.88 8.85 1.84
C GLN A 68 -11.93 7.74 1.80
N ILE A 69 -12.65 7.51 2.90
CA ILE A 69 -13.80 6.61 2.92
C ILE A 69 -14.86 7.15 1.96
N GLY A 70 -15.47 6.28 1.12
CA GLY A 70 -16.50 6.68 0.15
C GLY A 70 -16.01 6.95 -1.27
N TYR A 71 -14.70 7.07 -1.50
CA TYR A 71 -14.15 7.48 -2.81
C TYR A 71 -13.84 6.32 -3.77
N GLY A 72 -14.12 5.07 -3.38
CA GLY A 72 -13.95 3.88 -4.22
C GLY A 72 -13.36 2.68 -3.48
N TRP A 73 -13.39 1.53 -4.17
CA TRP A 73 -12.97 0.23 -3.62
C TRP A 73 -11.47 0.12 -3.34
N ARG A 74 -10.62 0.85 -4.07
CA ARG A 74 -9.17 0.91 -3.85
C ARG A 74 -8.76 2.34 -3.61
N SER A 75 -8.13 2.59 -2.47
CA SER A 75 -7.65 3.93 -2.13
C SER A 75 -6.20 3.93 -1.68
N MET A 76 -5.48 4.97 -2.09
CA MET A 76 -4.18 5.33 -1.54
C MET A 76 -4.32 6.68 -0.83
N PRO A 77 -4.64 6.67 0.46
CA PRO A 77 -5.20 7.85 1.11
C PRO A 77 -4.21 8.99 1.29
N TYR A 78 -2.91 8.73 1.20
CA TYR A 78 -1.87 9.73 1.38
C TYR A 78 -1.34 10.25 0.03
N TRP A 79 -1.65 11.50 -0.32
CA TRP A 79 -1.35 12.07 -1.63
C TRP A 79 0.14 12.00 -2.08
N PRO A 80 1.16 12.11 -1.20
CA PRO A 80 2.55 11.93 -1.63
C PRO A 80 2.84 10.49 -2.07
N HIS A 81 2.13 9.50 -1.52
CA HIS A 81 2.20 8.12 -2.01
C HIS A 81 1.61 8.01 -3.41
N SER A 82 0.52 8.73 -3.71
CA SER A 82 -0.06 8.80 -5.05
C SER A 82 0.93 9.34 -6.10
N ILE A 83 1.72 10.36 -5.74
CA ILE A 83 2.79 10.86 -6.61
C ILE A 83 3.87 9.80 -6.83
N GLN A 84 4.32 9.15 -5.75
CA GLN A 84 5.31 8.08 -5.85
C GLN A 84 4.82 6.94 -6.74
N TRP A 85 3.55 6.57 -6.64
CA TRP A 85 2.93 5.55 -7.48
C TRP A 85 2.79 6.00 -8.93
N TRP A 86 2.46 7.27 -9.17
CA TRP A 86 2.39 7.82 -10.51
C TRP A 86 3.75 7.72 -11.22
N PHE A 87 4.84 8.12 -10.56
CA PHE A 87 6.19 7.91 -11.10
C PHE A 87 6.52 6.43 -11.33
N ALA A 88 6.13 5.55 -10.40
CA ALA A 88 6.31 4.12 -10.58
C ALA A 88 5.53 3.61 -11.81
N SER A 89 4.32 4.11 -12.06
CA SER A 89 3.47 3.67 -13.17
C SER A 89 4.01 4.02 -14.56
N LEU A 90 4.96 4.96 -14.65
CA LEU A 90 5.66 5.29 -15.90
C LEU A 90 6.69 4.24 -16.32
N LEU A 91 7.12 3.37 -15.40
CA LEU A 91 8.10 2.34 -15.67
C LEU A 91 7.43 1.04 -16.17
N PRO A 92 8.06 0.28 -17.08
CA PRO A 92 7.58 -1.04 -17.48
C PRO A 92 7.39 -1.97 -16.28
N GLN A 93 6.30 -2.76 -16.28
CA GLN A 93 5.98 -3.66 -15.16
C GLN A 93 7.12 -4.62 -14.80
N SER A 94 7.80 -5.18 -15.80
CA SER A 94 8.94 -6.08 -15.60
C SER A 94 10.08 -5.42 -14.81
N LEU A 95 10.35 -4.14 -15.06
CA LEU A 95 11.39 -3.37 -14.37
C LEU A 95 10.96 -3.06 -12.93
N LEU A 96 9.71 -2.66 -12.72
CA LEU A 96 9.15 -2.42 -11.39
C LEU A 96 9.19 -3.68 -10.53
N ASP A 97 8.84 -4.82 -11.11
CA ASP A 97 8.78 -6.09 -10.40
C ASP A 97 10.18 -6.62 -10.09
N ALA A 98 11.12 -6.48 -11.02
CA ALA A 98 12.54 -6.76 -10.77
C ALA A 98 13.10 -5.86 -9.64
N TRP A 99 12.77 -4.57 -9.62
CA TRP A 99 13.18 -3.64 -8.57
C TRP A 99 12.55 -3.97 -7.21
N ARG A 100 11.26 -4.30 -7.17
CA ARG A 100 10.59 -4.75 -5.94
C ARG A 100 11.19 -6.05 -5.41
N LEU A 101 11.51 -6.98 -6.31
CA LEU A 101 12.15 -8.24 -5.96
C LEU A 101 13.56 -8.02 -5.40
N SER A 102 14.36 -7.13 -5.98
CA SER A 102 15.70 -6.84 -5.49
C SER A 102 15.67 -6.21 -4.08
N ILE A 103 14.75 -5.29 -3.81
CA ILE A 103 14.52 -4.75 -2.46
C ILE A 103 14.11 -5.86 -1.49
N ALA A 104 13.24 -6.77 -1.94
CA ALA A 104 12.78 -7.88 -1.13
C ALA A 104 13.91 -8.84 -0.72
N LEU A 105 14.79 -9.17 -1.67
CA LEU A 105 15.96 -10.00 -1.44
C LEU A 105 16.96 -9.30 -0.51
N ASN A 106 17.26 -8.02 -0.76
CA ASN A 106 18.16 -7.23 0.09
C ASN A 106 17.71 -7.14 1.54
N ARG A 107 16.40 -7.13 1.79
CA ARG A 107 15.87 -7.15 3.16
C ARG A 107 16.02 -8.50 3.83
N ARG A 108 15.78 -9.61 3.11
CA ARG A 108 16.04 -10.94 3.67
C ARG A 108 17.49 -11.14 4.08
N ILE A 109 18.44 -10.61 3.31
CA ILE A 109 19.87 -10.75 3.61
C ILE A 109 20.26 -9.99 4.89
N LYS A 110 19.55 -8.91 5.23
CA LYS A 110 19.82 -8.06 6.41
C LYS A 110 19.07 -8.49 7.68
N THR A 111 18.24 -9.53 7.63
CA THR A 111 17.47 -10.05 8.79
C THR A 111 18.08 -11.34 9.27
#